data_AF-A0A954NN10-F1
#
_entry.id   AF-A0A954NN10-F1
#
_cell.length_a   1.000
_cell.length_b   1.000
_cell.length_c   1.000
_cell.angle_alpha   90.00
_cell.angle_beta   90.00
_cell.angle_gamma   90.00
#
_symmetry.space_group_name_H-M   'P 1'
#
loop_
_entity.id
_entity.type
_entity.pdbx_description
1 polymer ?
#
loop_
_entity_poly.entity_id
_entity_poly.type
_entity_poly.pdbx_seq_one_letter_code
_entity_poly.pdbx_strand_id
1 'polypeptide(L)'
;TFPKPTALIQLFLEQLTEENDIVMDFFAGSGTTADAVFRQGSLDGKSRKFILIQLPEQLDRENSAQGAAAELCDKLGVARNIAELSKERIRRAGKKILEGECHPDWNRDVGFRVLKVDTSNMKDVYYRPDQIDQNDLLAAVDNIKPDRSPEDLLFQVLVDWGVDLTLPIKRETVQGKSVFFVDGNALVACFETGVTEELVK
;
A
#
# COMPACT_ATOMS: atom_id res chain seq x y z
N THR A 1 22.27 13.09 5.85
CA THR A 1 20.82 12.95 5.64
C THR A 1 20.17 14.31 5.69
N PHE A 2 19.20 14.61 4.80
CA PHE A 2 18.61 15.95 4.65
C PHE A 2 17.07 15.89 4.53
N PRO A 3 16.35 15.50 5.60
CA PRO A 3 14.88 15.49 5.55
C PRO A 3 14.37 16.92 5.36
N LYS A 4 13.30 17.09 4.57
CA LYS A 4 12.62 18.38 4.45
C LYS A 4 12.05 18.78 5.82
N PRO A 5 12.06 20.08 6.20
CA PRO A 5 11.40 20.54 7.42
C PRO A 5 9.88 20.32 7.34
N THR A 6 9.29 19.69 8.37
CA THR A 6 7.85 19.42 8.40
C THR A 6 7.02 20.71 8.34
N ALA A 7 7.46 21.77 9.05
CA ALA A 7 6.78 23.06 9.07
C ALA A 7 6.67 23.72 7.68
N LEU A 8 7.67 23.52 6.81
CA LEU A 8 7.62 24.04 5.44
C LEU A 8 6.51 23.36 4.63
N ILE A 9 6.36 22.04 4.78
CA ILE A 9 5.30 21.30 4.08
C ILE A 9 3.93 21.67 4.65
N GLN A 10 3.80 21.84 5.96
CA GLN A 10 2.55 22.30 6.58
C GLN A 10 2.10 23.66 6.04
N LEU A 11 3.02 24.61 5.86
CA LEU A 11 2.71 25.91 5.25
C LEU A 11 2.09 25.76 3.86
N PHE A 12 2.62 24.85 3.03
CA PHE A 12 2.04 24.58 1.72
C PHE A 12 0.67 23.92 1.82
N LEU A 13 0.48 22.97 2.75
CA LEU A 13 -0.82 22.32 2.95
C LEU A 13 -1.89 23.31 3.41
N GLU A 14 -1.54 24.20 4.33
CA GLU A 14 -2.44 25.25 4.82
C GLU A 14 -2.93 26.16 3.69
N GLN A 15 -2.04 26.52 2.76
CA GLN A 15 -2.35 27.49 1.69
C GLN A 15 -2.95 26.88 0.43
N LEU A 16 -2.63 25.62 0.13
CA LEU A 16 -2.88 25.03 -1.20
C LEU A 16 -3.89 23.87 -1.18
N THR A 17 -4.36 23.44 0.00
CA THR A 17 -5.21 22.25 0.10
C THR A 17 -6.37 22.42 1.07
N GLU A 18 -7.50 21.82 0.70
CA GLU A 18 -8.75 21.81 1.43
C GLU A 18 -9.10 20.40 1.95
N GLU A 19 -10.25 20.32 2.60
CA GLU A 19 -10.85 19.06 3.05
C GLU A 19 -10.93 18.04 1.90
N ASN A 20 -10.55 16.78 2.17
CA ASN A 20 -10.52 15.66 1.21
C ASN A 20 -9.54 15.75 0.02
N ASP A 21 -8.72 16.79 -0.09
CA ASP A 21 -7.69 16.86 -1.15
C ASP A 21 -6.65 15.74 -1.01
N ILE A 22 -6.05 15.35 -2.14
CA ILE A 22 -5.00 14.32 -2.23
C ILE A 22 -3.63 15.00 -2.38
N VAL A 23 -2.75 14.76 -1.41
CA VAL A 23 -1.36 15.21 -1.42
C VAL A 23 -0.48 14.09 -1.94
N MET A 24 0.14 14.28 -3.11
CA MET A 24 1.03 13.28 -3.71
C MET A 24 2.50 13.69 -3.61
N ASP A 25 3.36 12.76 -3.20
CA ASP A 25 4.81 12.95 -3.17
C ASP A 25 5.51 11.65 -3.62
N PHE A 26 6.08 11.69 -4.83
CA PHE A 26 6.75 10.56 -5.46
C PHE A 26 8.24 10.45 -5.10
N PHE A 27 8.73 11.32 -4.21
CA PHE A 27 10.07 11.28 -3.62
C PHE A 27 9.96 11.41 -2.09
N ALA A 28 9.18 10.51 -1.48
CA ALA A 28 8.78 10.60 -0.08
C ALA A 28 9.96 10.76 0.89
N GLY A 29 11.10 10.14 0.59
CA GLY A 29 12.36 10.26 1.32
C GLY A 29 12.25 9.74 2.73
N SER A 30 12.05 10.63 3.70
CA SER A 30 11.81 10.25 5.10
C SER A 30 10.32 10.09 5.43
N GLY A 31 9.38 10.42 4.54
CA GLY A 31 7.95 10.47 4.82
C GLY A 31 7.51 11.78 5.50
N THR A 32 8.22 12.89 5.26
CA THR A 32 7.89 14.21 5.86
C THR A 32 6.49 14.67 5.45
N THR A 33 6.06 14.40 4.22
CA THR A 33 4.79 14.86 3.68
C THR A 33 3.60 14.26 4.44
N ALA A 34 3.58 12.95 4.72
CA ALA A 34 2.52 12.35 5.54
C ALA A 34 2.53 12.86 7.00
N ASP A 35 3.70 13.04 7.61
CA ASP A 35 3.82 13.67 8.94
C ASP A 35 3.23 15.09 8.94
N ALA A 36 3.48 15.88 7.89
CA ALA A 36 2.90 17.21 7.74
C ALA A 36 1.37 17.16 7.55
N VAL A 37 0.86 16.21 6.75
CA VAL A 37 -0.58 16.01 6.55
C VAL A 37 -1.30 15.73 7.87
N PHE A 38 -0.78 14.80 8.68
CA PHE A 38 -1.38 14.51 9.98
C PHE A 38 -1.36 15.72 10.91
N ARG A 39 -0.22 16.43 10.99
CA ARG A 39 -0.11 17.60 11.87
C ARG A 39 -1.03 18.73 11.44
N GLN A 40 -1.10 18.99 10.14
CA GLN A 40 -1.95 20.05 9.63
C GLN A 40 -3.42 19.73 9.88
N GLY A 41 -3.86 18.50 9.60
CA GLY A 41 -5.23 18.06 9.89
C GLY A 41 -5.57 18.13 11.38
N SER A 42 -4.63 17.79 12.27
CA SER A 42 -4.83 17.96 13.72
C SER A 42 -4.99 19.41 14.17
N LEU A 43 -4.52 20.39 13.39
CA LEU A 43 -4.58 21.82 13.70
C LEU A 43 -5.83 22.48 13.11
N ASP A 44 -6.13 22.23 11.83
CA ASP A 44 -7.18 22.92 11.09
C ASP A 44 -8.48 22.12 10.92
N GLY A 45 -8.51 20.87 11.42
CA GLY A 45 -9.68 20.01 11.33
C GLY A 45 -9.83 19.29 9.99
N LYS A 46 -9.00 19.59 8.99
CA LYS A 46 -9.21 19.11 7.63
C LYS A 46 -8.54 17.75 7.38
N SER A 47 -9.31 16.78 6.92
CA SER A 47 -8.89 15.41 6.61
C SER A 47 -8.42 15.30 5.16
N ARG A 48 -7.13 15.55 4.95
CA ARG A 48 -6.45 15.38 3.66
C ARG A 48 -5.97 13.93 3.50
N LYS A 49 -6.00 13.44 2.27
CA LYS A 49 -5.45 12.14 1.88
C LYS A 49 -4.03 12.31 1.38
N PHE A 50 -3.22 11.25 1.41
CA PHE A 50 -1.89 11.28 0.80
C PHE A 50 -1.55 10.01 0.02
N ILE A 51 -0.71 10.17 -1.00
CA ILE A 51 -0.09 9.08 -1.75
C ILE A 51 1.41 9.33 -1.76
N LEU A 52 2.18 8.41 -1.18
CA LEU A 52 3.64 8.48 -1.12
C LEU A 52 4.26 7.35 -1.92
N ILE A 53 5.24 7.68 -2.76
CA ILE A 53 6.06 6.70 -3.46
C ILE A 53 7.50 6.79 -2.94
N GLN A 54 8.04 5.64 -2.58
CA GLN A 54 9.42 5.51 -2.12
C GLN A 54 10.07 4.25 -2.69
N LEU A 55 11.17 4.43 -3.41
CA LEU A 55 12.01 3.32 -3.84
C LEU A 55 12.63 2.64 -2.61
N PRO A 56 12.63 1.30 -2.50
CA PRO A 56 13.29 0.58 -1.42
C PRO A 56 14.82 0.53 -1.63
N GLU A 57 15.45 1.70 -1.73
CA GLU A 57 16.89 1.85 -1.85
C GLU A 57 17.58 1.25 -0.61
N GLN A 58 18.54 0.36 -0.82
CA GLN A 58 19.25 -0.34 0.23
C GLN A 58 20.16 0.62 1.00
N LEU A 59 20.22 0.43 2.32
CA LEU A 59 21.10 1.18 3.21
C LEU A 59 22.43 0.44 3.34
N ASP A 60 23.52 1.18 3.18
CA ASP A 60 24.88 0.71 3.43
C ASP A 60 25.25 0.98 4.89
N ARG A 61 25.59 -0.08 5.62
CA ARG A 61 25.99 0.01 7.03
C ARG A 61 27.36 0.68 7.20
N GLU A 62 28.25 0.48 6.24
CA GLU A 62 29.62 1.02 6.29
C GLU A 62 29.64 2.51 5.96
N ASN A 63 28.56 3.03 5.38
CA ASN A 63 28.38 4.45 5.16
C ASN A 63 28.04 5.17 6.49
N SER A 64 28.93 6.04 6.93
CA SER A 64 28.78 6.80 8.18
C SER A 64 27.50 7.64 8.27
N ALA A 65 26.92 8.06 7.14
CA ALA A 65 25.67 8.81 7.10
C ALA A 65 24.42 7.92 7.19
N GLN A 66 24.56 6.60 6.96
CA GLN A 66 23.46 5.65 6.88
C GLN A 66 23.49 4.59 7.99
N GLY A 67 24.63 4.38 8.66
CA GLY A 67 24.82 3.36 9.69
C GLY A 67 23.74 3.39 10.78
N ALA A 68 23.43 4.56 11.34
CA ALA A 68 22.36 4.69 12.35
C ALA A 68 20.97 4.31 11.83
N ALA A 69 20.71 4.57 10.54
CA ALA A 69 19.46 4.24 9.88
C ALA A 69 19.35 2.72 9.62
N ALA A 70 20.46 2.10 9.19
CA ALA A 70 20.56 0.66 9.02
C ALA A 70 20.41 -0.09 10.36
N GLU A 71 21.04 0.40 11.43
CA GLU A 71 20.90 -0.16 12.79
C GLU A 71 19.45 -0.05 13.31
N LEU A 72 18.75 1.03 12.97
CA LEU A 72 17.34 1.16 13.32
C LEU A 72 16.49 0.10 12.61
N CYS A 73 16.71 -0.14 11.32
CA CYS A 73 16.05 -1.22 10.59
C CYS A 73 16.31 -2.59 11.23
N ASP A 74 17.56 -2.86 11.63
CA ASP A 74 17.94 -4.11 12.30
C ASP A 74 17.20 -4.30 13.63
N LYS A 75 17.14 -3.25 14.46
CA LYS A 75 16.42 -3.28 15.74
C LYS A 75 14.91 -3.51 15.56
N LEU A 76 14.35 -3.05 14.44
CA LEU A 76 12.95 -3.23 14.10
C LEU A 76 12.68 -4.57 13.41
N GLY A 77 13.71 -5.34 13.04
CA GLY A 77 13.56 -6.60 12.31
C GLY A 77 13.02 -6.43 10.89
N VAL A 78 13.28 -5.29 10.26
CA VAL A 78 12.81 -4.97 8.90
C VAL A 78 13.98 -4.85 7.92
N ALA A 79 13.68 -4.91 6.62
CA ALA A 79 14.69 -4.74 5.59
C ALA A 79 15.43 -3.39 5.72
N ARG A 80 16.73 -3.39 5.45
CA ARG A 80 17.58 -2.20 5.49
C ARG A 80 17.37 -1.32 4.25
N ASN A 81 16.21 -0.68 4.14
CA ASN A 81 15.94 0.23 3.04
C ASN A 81 15.20 1.50 3.47
N ILE A 82 15.25 2.53 2.62
CA ILE A 82 14.66 3.84 2.89
C ILE A 82 13.12 3.77 3.05
N ALA A 83 12.46 2.86 2.34
CA ALA A 83 11.00 2.69 2.43
C ALA A 83 10.55 2.19 3.81
N GLU A 84 11.31 1.31 4.48
CA GLU A 84 11.03 0.89 5.85
C GLU A 84 11.13 2.05 6.84
N LEU A 85 12.14 2.91 6.69
CA LEU A 85 12.30 4.11 7.52
C LEU A 85 11.16 5.11 7.32
N SER A 86 10.73 5.31 6.07
CA SER A 86 9.57 6.14 5.75
C SER A 86 8.32 5.64 6.46
N LYS A 87 8.00 4.35 6.31
CA LYS A 87 6.83 3.74 6.97
C LYS A 87 6.89 3.88 8.49
N GLU A 88 8.06 3.66 9.07
CA GLU A 88 8.24 3.79 10.51
C GLU A 88 8.06 5.23 11.00
N ARG A 89 8.57 6.22 10.26
CA ARG A 89 8.30 7.62 10.58
C ARG A 89 6.81 7.92 10.56
N ILE A 90 6.09 7.49 9.52
CA ILE A 90 4.65 7.74 9.36
C ILE A 90 3.87 7.16 10.55
N ARG A 91 4.17 5.91 10.95
CA ARG A 91 3.56 5.28 12.13
C ARG A 91 3.81 6.08 13.41
N ARG A 92 5.05 6.50 13.64
CA ARG A 92 5.43 7.28 14.84
C ARG A 92 4.79 8.66 14.85
N ALA A 93 4.72 9.32 13.70
CA ALA A 93 4.08 10.63 13.56
C ALA A 93 2.59 10.52 13.89
N GLY A 94 1.88 9.56 13.30
CA GLY A 94 0.48 9.29 13.59
C GLY A 94 0.23 9.04 15.07
N LYS A 95 0.99 8.12 15.68
CA LYS A 95 0.88 7.83 17.12
C LYS A 95 1.08 9.08 17.99
N LYS A 96 2.13 9.86 17.71
CA LYS A 96 2.46 11.07 18.47
C LYS A 96 1.36 12.14 18.38
N ILE A 97 0.70 12.25 17.24
CA ILE A 97 -0.37 13.24 17.04
C ILE A 97 -1.62 12.83 17.82
N LEU A 98 -1.95 11.54 17.85
CA LEU A 98 -3.07 11.02 18.64
C LEU A 98 -2.89 11.20 20.17
N GLU A 99 -1.65 11.32 20.66
CA GLU A 99 -1.35 11.59 22.07
C GLU A 99 -1.61 13.06 22.47
N GLY A 100 -1.74 13.98 21.50
CA GLY A 100 -1.94 15.41 21.73
C GLY A 100 -3.38 15.89 21.60
N GLU A 101 -3.59 17.18 21.85
CA GLU A 101 -4.85 17.85 21.52
C GLU A 101 -5.00 17.97 20.00
N CYS A 102 -6.17 17.58 19.51
CA CYS A 102 -6.52 17.62 18.10
C CYS A 102 -7.76 18.46 17.91
N HIS A 103 -7.86 19.15 16.78
CA HIS A 103 -9.06 19.85 16.36
C HIS A 103 -10.29 18.91 16.44
N PRO A 104 -11.42 19.37 17.01
CA PRO A 104 -12.58 18.51 17.27
C PRO A 104 -13.17 17.89 15.99
N ASP A 105 -13.11 18.62 14.87
CA ASP A 105 -13.67 18.18 13.60
C ASP A 105 -12.75 17.24 12.81
N TRP A 106 -11.50 17.04 13.25
CA TRP A 106 -10.59 16.13 12.56
C TRP A 106 -10.96 14.67 12.83
N ASN A 107 -11.05 13.86 11.77
CA ASN A 107 -11.44 12.45 11.86
C ASN A 107 -10.41 11.54 12.56
N ARG A 108 -9.22 12.07 12.91
CA ARG A 108 -8.11 11.35 13.56
C ARG A 108 -7.63 10.12 12.78
N ASP A 109 -7.83 10.12 11.47
CA ASP A 109 -7.30 9.05 10.62
C ASP A 109 -5.79 9.25 10.42
N VAL A 110 -5.02 8.39 11.07
CA VAL A 110 -3.56 8.28 10.90
C VAL A 110 -3.15 6.96 10.23
N GLY A 111 -4.15 6.22 9.74
CA GLY A 111 -3.96 4.97 9.04
C GLY A 111 -3.36 5.18 7.65
N PHE A 112 -2.69 4.14 7.15
CA PHE A 112 -2.25 4.11 5.76
C PHE A 112 -2.08 2.66 5.29
N ARG A 113 -2.30 2.45 3.99
CA ARG A 113 -2.08 1.17 3.33
C ARG A 113 -0.71 1.20 2.64
N VAL A 114 0.00 0.07 2.66
CA VAL A 114 1.28 -0.09 1.98
C VAL A 114 1.09 -1.07 0.84
N LEU A 115 1.40 -0.61 -0.38
CA LEU A 115 1.41 -1.44 -1.57
C LEU A 115 2.83 -1.50 -2.13
N LYS A 116 3.14 -2.59 -2.83
CA LYS A 116 4.43 -2.80 -3.49
C LYS A 116 4.17 -3.12 -4.94
N VAL A 117 5.03 -2.61 -5.82
CA VAL A 117 5.05 -3.02 -7.22
C VAL A 117 5.82 -4.33 -7.31
N ASP A 118 5.24 -5.31 -7.99
CA ASP A 118 5.82 -6.61 -8.29
C ASP A 118 5.61 -6.91 -9.79
N THR A 119 6.17 -8.00 -10.28
CA THR A 119 5.91 -8.53 -11.62
C THR A 119 4.46 -8.98 -11.77
N SER A 120 4.01 -9.15 -13.01
CA SER A 120 2.66 -9.63 -13.33
C SER A 120 2.30 -10.91 -12.55
N ASN A 121 1.02 -11.05 -12.17
CA ASN A 121 0.50 -12.30 -11.61
C ASN A 121 0.35 -13.40 -12.68
N MET A 122 0.38 -13.04 -13.96
CA MET A 122 0.27 -14.00 -15.06
C MET A 122 1.61 -14.67 -15.34
N LYS A 123 1.59 -15.94 -15.75
CA LYS A 123 2.77 -16.66 -16.23
C LYS A 123 3.30 -15.98 -17.48
N ASP A 124 4.62 -15.98 -17.63
CA ASP A 124 5.22 -15.43 -18.83
C ASP A 124 5.11 -16.45 -19.96
N VAL A 125 4.35 -16.09 -20.98
CA VAL A 125 4.11 -16.92 -22.16
C VAL A 125 5.06 -16.46 -23.27
N TYR A 126 6.17 -17.18 -23.46
CA TYR A 126 7.25 -16.84 -24.41
C TYR A 126 7.35 -17.78 -25.62
N TYR A 127 6.29 -18.49 -25.98
CA TYR A 127 6.31 -19.40 -27.13
C TYR A 127 5.70 -18.76 -28.37
N ARG A 128 6.34 -18.99 -29.52
CA ARG A 128 5.75 -18.66 -30.82
C ARG A 128 4.71 -19.73 -31.19
N PRO A 129 3.64 -19.41 -31.94
CA PRO A 129 2.59 -20.37 -32.26
C PRO A 129 3.07 -21.68 -32.92
N ASP A 130 4.22 -21.65 -33.62
CA ASP A 130 4.86 -22.79 -34.28
C ASP A 130 5.70 -23.68 -33.33
N GLN A 131 5.82 -23.30 -32.05
CA GLN A 131 6.58 -24.01 -31.02
C GLN A 131 5.70 -24.62 -29.92
N ILE A 132 4.37 -24.52 -30.05
CA ILE A 132 3.40 -25.04 -29.08
C ILE A 132 3.07 -26.49 -29.44
N ASP A 133 3.33 -27.43 -28.53
CA ASP A 133 2.89 -28.81 -28.67
C ASP A 133 1.50 -29.02 -28.04
N GLN A 134 0.81 -30.10 -28.42
CA GLN A 134 -0.53 -30.40 -27.90
C GLN A 134 -0.55 -30.58 -26.36
N ASN A 135 0.57 -31.00 -25.77
CA ASN A 135 0.70 -31.13 -24.31
C ASN A 135 0.76 -29.77 -23.60
N ASP A 136 1.25 -28.72 -24.26
CA ASP A 136 1.34 -27.38 -23.71
C ASP A 136 -0.04 -26.72 -23.55
N LEU A 137 -1.03 -27.18 -24.32
CA LEU A 137 -2.42 -26.73 -24.20
C LEU A 137 -3.01 -27.02 -22.82
N LEU A 138 -2.64 -28.15 -22.20
CA LEU A 138 -3.09 -28.50 -20.85
C LEU A 138 -2.41 -27.64 -19.79
N ALA A 139 -1.15 -27.26 -20.02
CA ALA A 139 -0.40 -26.37 -19.14
C ALA A 139 -0.87 -24.91 -19.23
N ALA A 140 -1.48 -24.51 -20.36
CA ALA A 140 -2.03 -23.18 -20.59
C ALA A 140 -3.40 -22.93 -19.93
N VAL A 141 -4.04 -23.96 -19.33
CA VAL A 141 -5.33 -23.83 -18.65
C VAL A 141 -5.24 -22.92 -17.42
N ASP A 142 -4.10 -22.97 -16.71
CA ASP A 142 -3.82 -22.08 -15.58
C ASP A 142 -2.69 -21.12 -15.96
N ASN A 143 -3.06 -19.85 -16.11
CA ASN A 143 -2.12 -18.79 -16.48
C ASN A 143 -1.67 -17.96 -15.28
N ILE A 144 -1.99 -18.35 -14.04
CA ILE A 144 -1.59 -17.62 -12.83
C ILE A 144 -0.27 -18.20 -12.31
N LYS A 145 0.67 -17.34 -11.93
CA LYS A 145 1.90 -17.77 -11.28
C LYS A 145 1.58 -18.44 -9.93
N PRO A 146 2.17 -19.61 -9.62
CA PRO A 146 1.75 -20.43 -8.48
C PRO A 146 2.14 -19.83 -7.11
N ASP A 147 3.04 -18.86 -7.09
CA ASP A 147 3.51 -18.15 -5.90
C ASP A 147 2.68 -16.89 -5.56
N ARG A 148 1.58 -16.64 -6.28
CA ARG A 148 0.70 -15.49 -6.05
C ARG A 148 -0.34 -15.77 -4.98
N SER A 149 -0.49 -14.80 -4.07
CA SER A 149 -1.52 -14.85 -3.04
C SER A 149 -2.89 -14.42 -3.61
N PRO A 150 -4.00 -14.86 -2.99
CA PRO A 150 -5.33 -14.35 -3.33
C PRO A 150 -5.43 -12.82 -3.24
N GLU A 151 -4.71 -12.21 -2.30
CA GLU A 151 -4.64 -10.75 -2.17
C GLU A 151 -3.92 -10.10 -3.36
N ASP A 152 -2.85 -10.69 -3.91
CA ASP A 152 -2.18 -10.17 -5.11
C ASP A 152 -3.12 -10.14 -6.32
N LEU A 153 -3.94 -11.20 -6.46
CA LEU A 153 -4.95 -11.30 -7.51
C LEU A 153 -6.08 -10.28 -7.29
N LEU A 154 -6.52 -10.10 -6.04
CA LEU A 154 -7.53 -9.10 -5.69
C LEU A 154 -7.07 -7.69 -6.07
N PHE A 155 -5.86 -7.30 -5.65
CA PHE A 155 -5.34 -5.96 -5.94
C PHE A 155 -5.11 -5.74 -7.44
N GLN A 156 -4.73 -6.78 -8.19
CA GLN A 156 -4.72 -6.66 -9.65
C GLN A 156 -6.12 -6.40 -10.21
N VAL A 157 -7.13 -7.18 -9.82
CA VAL A 157 -8.52 -6.99 -10.29
C VAL A 157 -9.05 -5.60 -9.94
N LEU A 158 -8.74 -5.09 -8.73
CA LEU A 158 -9.12 -3.74 -8.34
C LEU A 158 -8.54 -2.68 -9.28
N VAL A 159 -7.26 -2.80 -9.63
CA VAL A 159 -6.60 -1.88 -10.57
C VAL A 159 -7.17 -2.03 -11.98
N ASP A 160 -7.29 -3.26 -12.48
CA ASP A 160 -7.77 -3.56 -13.84
C ASP A 160 -9.21 -3.06 -14.05
N TRP A 161 -10.05 -3.13 -13.01
CA TRP A 161 -11.46 -2.69 -13.06
C TRP A 161 -11.64 -1.23 -12.64
N GLY A 162 -10.56 -0.52 -12.30
CA GLY A 162 -10.62 0.89 -11.90
C GLY A 162 -11.33 1.13 -10.55
N VAL A 163 -11.32 0.14 -9.67
CA VAL A 163 -11.90 0.23 -8.32
C VAL A 163 -10.88 0.88 -7.37
N ASP A 164 -11.35 1.82 -6.54
CA ASP A 164 -10.48 2.58 -5.62
C ASP A 164 -9.80 1.67 -4.58
N LEU A 165 -8.48 1.80 -4.45
CA LEU A 165 -7.64 1.01 -3.55
C LEU A 165 -7.81 1.38 -2.07
N THR A 166 -8.55 2.45 -1.77
CA THR A 166 -8.87 2.89 -0.40
C THR A 166 -10.11 2.20 0.17
N LEU A 167 -10.90 1.51 -0.67
CA LEU A 167 -12.13 0.87 -0.24
C LEU A 167 -11.89 -0.19 0.84
N PRO A 168 -12.85 -0.37 1.77
CA PRO A 168 -12.76 -1.37 2.80
C PRO A 168 -12.85 -2.76 2.17
N ILE A 169 -11.97 -3.66 2.61
CA ILE A 169 -11.92 -5.06 2.18
C ILE A 169 -12.17 -5.92 3.40
N LYS A 170 -13.17 -6.80 3.33
CA LYS A 170 -13.47 -7.82 4.33
C LYS A 170 -13.17 -9.19 3.76
N ARG A 171 -12.61 -10.07 4.59
CA ARG A 171 -12.37 -11.46 4.26
C ARG A 171 -13.26 -12.32 5.14
N GLU A 172 -14.08 -13.17 4.53
CA GLU A 172 -14.98 -14.07 5.22
C GLU A 172 -14.82 -15.50 4.68
N THR A 173 -15.19 -16.49 5.49
CA THR A 173 -15.22 -17.88 5.07
C THR A 173 -16.65 -18.29 4.76
N VAL A 174 -16.93 -18.57 3.48
CA VAL A 174 -18.24 -19.00 3.00
C VAL A 174 -18.10 -20.39 2.40
N GLN A 175 -18.89 -21.36 2.90
CA GLN A 175 -18.82 -22.78 2.51
C GLN A 175 -17.39 -23.36 2.53
N GLY A 176 -16.59 -22.95 3.52
CA GLY A 176 -15.21 -23.41 3.68
C GLY A 176 -14.17 -22.73 2.80
N LYS A 177 -14.55 -21.70 2.02
CA LYS A 177 -13.65 -20.95 1.14
C LYS A 177 -13.49 -19.51 1.57
N SER A 178 -12.31 -18.95 1.31
CA SER A 178 -12.02 -17.53 1.52
C SER A 178 -12.66 -16.68 0.42
N VAL A 179 -13.51 -15.75 0.83
CA VAL A 179 -14.18 -14.79 -0.05
C VAL A 179 -13.85 -13.37 0.41
N PHE A 180 -13.48 -12.52 -0.55
CA PHE A 180 -13.21 -11.11 -0.33
C PHE A 180 -14.41 -10.27 -0.76
N PHE A 181 -14.84 -9.40 0.14
CA PHE A 181 -15.93 -8.44 -0.05
C PHE A 181 -15.33 -7.03 -0.05
N VAL A 182 -15.44 -6.33 -1.17
CA VAL A 182 -14.94 -4.96 -1.32
C VAL A 182 -16.12 -4.00 -1.37
N ASP A 183 -16.04 -2.96 -0.53
CA ASP A 183 -17.10 -1.96 -0.36
C ASP A 183 -18.49 -2.59 -0.13
N GLY A 184 -18.52 -3.54 0.83
CA GLY A 184 -19.72 -4.34 1.11
C GLY A 184 -19.91 -5.44 0.09
N ASN A 185 -20.59 -5.16 -1.02
CA ASN A 185 -20.88 -6.14 -2.08
C ASN A 185 -20.63 -5.59 -3.48
N ALA A 186 -19.93 -4.45 -3.61
CA ALA A 186 -19.58 -3.88 -4.91
C ALA A 186 -18.70 -4.82 -5.74
N LEU A 187 -17.78 -5.53 -5.07
CA LEU A 187 -17.01 -6.62 -5.65
C LEU A 187 -16.94 -7.78 -4.64
N VAL A 188 -17.26 -8.98 -5.12
CA VAL A 188 -17.09 -10.23 -4.38
C VAL A 188 -16.12 -11.10 -5.17
N ALA A 189 -15.01 -11.49 -4.56
CA ALA A 189 -13.97 -12.25 -5.22
C ALA A 189 -13.60 -13.51 -4.42
N CYS A 190 -13.55 -14.65 -5.11
CA CYS A 190 -13.04 -15.91 -4.58
C CYS A 190 -12.00 -16.45 -5.57
N PHE A 191 -10.78 -16.68 -5.09
CA PHE A 191 -9.65 -17.15 -5.91
C PHE A 191 -9.32 -18.63 -5.66
N GLU A 192 -10.15 -19.33 -4.89
CA GLU A 192 -9.98 -20.76 -4.64
C GLU A 192 -10.60 -21.62 -5.75
N THR A 193 -10.07 -22.82 -5.94
CA THR A 193 -10.56 -23.76 -6.95
C THR A 193 -11.86 -24.46 -6.52
N GLY A 194 -12.60 -25.00 -7.49
CA GLY A 194 -13.82 -25.79 -7.24
C GLY A 194 -15.03 -24.98 -6.77
N VAL A 195 -15.14 -23.71 -7.15
CA VAL A 195 -16.28 -22.84 -6.82
C VAL A 195 -17.59 -23.52 -7.28
N THR A 196 -18.52 -23.70 -6.35
CA THR A 196 -19.81 -24.35 -6.59
C THR A 196 -20.87 -23.30 -6.89
N GLU A 197 -21.97 -23.67 -7.57
CA GLU A 197 -23.12 -22.76 -7.72
C GLU A 197 -23.69 -22.33 -6.37
N GLU A 198 -23.67 -23.22 -5.38
CA GLU A 198 -24.14 -22.92 -4.02
C GLU A 198 -23.33 -21.80 -3.36
N LEU A 199 -22.04 -21.66 -3.69
CA LEU A 199 -21.19 -20.59 -3.16
C LEU A 199 -21.49 -19.23 -3.83
N VAL A 200 -21.97 -19.26 -5.07
CA VAL A 200 -22.27 -18.06 -5.87
C VAL A 200 -23.69 -17.54 -5.61
N LYS A 201 -24.62 -18.41 -5.19
CA LYS A 201 -26.01 -18.08 -4.84
C LYS A 201 -26.13 -17.48 -3.45
#